data_AF-A0A6D2JVC1-F1
#
_entry.id   AF-A0A6D2JVC1-F1
#
_cell.length_a   1.000
_cell.length_b   1.000
_cell.length_c   1.000
_cell.angle_alpha   90.00
_cell.angle_beta   90.00
_cell.angle_gamma   90.00
#
_symmetry.space_group_name_H-M   'P 1'
#
loop_
_entity.id
_entity.type
_entity.pdbx_description
1 polymer ?
#
loop_
_entity_poly.entity_id
_entity_poly.type
_entity_poly.pdbx_seq_one_letter_code
_entity_poly.pdbx_strand_id
1 'polypeptide(L)'
;MSPSSKTGVFLPLFLALTMVVNGRFYVEKSSVTVLNSWEMGAKHDAAIADFGIPNHGGFMIGSVVYAGQDAYGCDSFNKTFKPKSSYPTILLIDRGGKQNYFGIWNMQGSGAAAVLIADDIVEPLITVQT
;
A
#
# COMPACT_ATOMS: atom_id res chain seq x y z
N MET A 1 49.73 -30.18 27.57
CA MET A 1 48.96 -29.01 27.13
C MET A 1 48.00 -29.46 26.05
N SER A 2 46.70 -29.54 26.37
CA SER A 2 45.66 -29.97 25.44
C SER A 2 45.33 -28.83 24.46
N PRO A 3 45.26 -29.06 23.14
CA PRO A 3 44.91 -28.01 22.21
C PRO A 3 43.43 -27.65 22.40
N SER A 4 43.18 -26.41 22.84
CA SER A 4 41.85 -25.83 22.93
C SER A 4 41.20 -25.83 21.55
N SER A 5 40.21 -26.72 21.36
CA SER A 5 39.38 -26.84 20.16
C SER A 5 38.49 -25.60 20.01
N LYS A 6 39.08 -24.50 19.54
CA LYS A 6 38.34 -23.29 19.17
C LYS A 6 37.58 -23.46 17.85
N THR A 7 38.00 -24.43 17.02
CA THR A 7 37.45 -24.74 15.70
C THR A 7 35.98 -25.22 15.73
N GLY A 8 35.54 -25.85 16.82
CA GLY A 8 34.18 -26.38 16.94
C GLY A 8 33.10 -25.32 17.13
N VAL A 9 33.45 -24.10 17.56
CA VAL A 9 32.48 -23.02 17.83
C VAL A 9 32.33 -22.07 16.64
N PHE A 10 33.37 -21.92 15.80
CA PHE A 10 33.31 -21.02 14.65
C PHE A 10 32.34 -21.49 13.56
N LEU A 11 32.25 -22.80 13.32
CA LEU A 11 31.39 -23.36 12.29
C LEU A 11 29.87 -23.14 12.56
N PRO A 12 29.31 -23.43 13.75
CA PRO A 12 27.90 -23.16 14.02
C PRO A 12 27.60 -21.65 14.07
N LEU A 13 28.53 -20.82 14.53
CA LEU A 13 28.38 -19.37 14.54
C LEU A 13 28.33 -18.79 13.11
N PHE A 14 29.18 -19.29 12.22
CA PHE A 14 29.18 -18.90 10.80
C PHE A 14 27.88 -19.31 10.11
N LEU A 15 27.36 -20.52 10.41
CA LEU A 15 26.10 -21.02 9.85
C LEU A 15 24.88 -20.20 10.32
N ALA A 16 24.86 -19.77 11.59
CA ALA A 16 23.83 -18.90 12.14
C ALA A 16 23.82 -17.50 11.49
N LEU A 17 24.99 -16.95 11.16
CA LEU A 17 25.10 -15.67 10.43
C LEU A 17 24.63 -15.75 8.97
N THR A 18 24.59 -16.95 8.37
CA THR A 18 24.12 -17.15 6.99
C THR A 18 22.62 -17.39 6.85
N MET A 19 21.84 -17.28 7.94
CA MET A 19 20.39 -17.35 7.86
C MET A 19 19.84 -16.13 7.10
N VAL A 20 19.64 -16.30 5.80
CA VAL A 20 18.93 -15.33 4.97
C VAL A 20 17.44 -15.45 5.29
N VAL A 21 16.89 -14.49 6.01
CA VAL A 21 15.45 -14.37 6.19
C VAL A 21 14.84 -13.96 4.85
N ASN A 22 14.15 -14.90 4.20
CA ASN A 22 13.45 -14.65 2.96
C ASN A 22 12.04 -14.14 3.30
N GLY A 23 11.90 -12.84 3.50
CA GLY A 23 10.60 -12.20 3.72
C GLY A 23 9.79 -12.25 2.43
N ARG A 24 8.74 -13.07 2.40
CA ARG A 24 7.78 -13.08 1.30
C ARG A 24 6.60 -12.21 1.70
N PHE A 25 6.40 -11.10 0.99
CA PHE A 25 5.18 -10.32 1.10
C PHE A 25 4.05 -11.08 0.41
N TYR A 26 3.01 -11.44 1.16
CA TYR A 26 1.80 -11.99 0.59
C TYR A 26 0.97 -10.83 0.05
N VAL A 27 0.78 -10.82 -1.27
CA VAL A 27 0.00 -9.77 -1.94
C VAL A 27 -1.41 -10.29 -2.13
N GLU A 28 -2.38 -9.67 -1.46
CA GLU A 28 -3.78 -9.94 -1.71
C GLU A 28 -4.20 -9.30 -3.03
N LYS A 29 -4.18 -10.11 -4.09
CA LYS A 29 -4.56 -9.67 -5.43
C LYS A 29 -6.07 -9.51 -5.53
N SER A 30 -6.49 -8.34 -6.00
CA SER A 30 -7.84 -8.03 -6.39
C SER A 30 -7.82 -7.18 -7.66
N SER A 31 -8.86 -6.39 -7.90
CA SER A 31 -9.00 -5.60 -9.11
C SER A 31 -9.72 -4.29 -8.90
N VAL A 32 -9.33 -3.28 -9.68
CA VAL A 32 -10.07 -2.02 -9.86
C VAL A 32 -10.62 -2.01 -11.28
N THR A 33 -11.89 -1.64 -11.45
CA THR A 33 -12.50 -1.51 -12.78
C THR A 33 -12.85 -0.06 -13.05
N VAL A 34 -12.32 0.49 -14.13
CA VAL A 34 -12.64 1.86 -14.59
C VAL A 34 -13.91 1.79 -15.43
N LEU A 35 -15.00 2.31 -14.86
CA LEU A 35 -16.34 2.22 -15.49
C LEU A 35 -16.60 3.34 -16.50
N ASN A 36 -15.98 4.50 -16.33
CA ASN A 36 -16.27 5.69 -17.14
C ASN A 36 -14.96 6.34 -17.61
N SER A 37 -14.38 5.78 -18.66
CA SER A 37 -13.25 6.33 -19.40
C SER A 37 -13.22 5.75 -20.80
N TRP A 38 -12.96 6.59 -21.80
CA TRP A 38 -12.85 6.14 -23.19
C TRP A 38 -11.55 5.36 -23.45
N GLU A 39 -10.46 5.76 -22.80
CA GLU A 39 -9.12 5.20 -23.05
C GLU A 39 -8.73 4.14 -22.01
N MET A 40 -9.15 4.30 -20.76
CA MET A 40 -8.70 3.48 -19.63
C MET A 40 -9.78 2.50 -19.13
N GLY A 41 -10.92 2.44 -19.81
CA GLY A 41 -12.07 1.62 -19.44
C GLY A 41 -11.76 0.13 -19.50
N ALA A 42 -11.32 -0.42 -18.38
CA ALA A 42 -10.95 -1.83 -18.24
C ALA A 42 -10.88 -2.25 -16.77
N LYS A 43 -10.76 -3.56 -16.56
CA LYS A 43 -10.39 -4.16 -15.28
C LYS A 43 -8.86 -4.20 -15.19
N HIS A 44 -8.32 -3.68 -14.10
CA HIS A 44 -6.89 -3.63 -13.79
C HIS A 44 -6.60 -4.40 -12.52
N ASP A 45 -5.42 -5.02 -12.44
CA ASP A 45 -4.96 -5.68 -11.22
C ASP A 45 -4.69 -4.63 -10.13
N ALA A 46 -5.01 -4.98 -8.88
CA ALA A 46 -4.75 -4.15 -7.72
C ALA A 46 -4.38 -5.01 -6.52
N ALA A 47 -3.61 -4.46 -5.57
CA ALA A 47 -3.46 -5.02 -4.24
C ALA A 47 -4.45 -4.35 -3.28
N ILE A 48 -5.10 -5.14 -2.43
CA ILE A 48 -5.91 -4.61 -1.34
C ILE A 48 -5.06 -4.53 -0.08
N ALA A 49 -5.19 -3.44 0.66
CA ALA A 49 -4.56 -3.27 1.96
C ALA A 49 -5.18 -4.21 2.99
N ASP A 50 -4.41 -4.67 3.97
CA ASP A 50 -4.90 -5.60 5.01
C ASP A 50 -5.72 -4.92 6.12
N PHE A 51 -6.09 -3.65 5.92
CA PHE A 51 -6.89 -2.84 6.83
C PHE A 51 -7.99 -2.08 6.08
N GLY A 52 -8.93 -1.53 6.86
CA GLY A 52 -10.14 -0.88 6.35
C GLY A 52 -11.37 -1.75 6.62
N ILE A 53 -12.54 -1.30 6.15
CA ILE A 53 -13.80 -2.02 6.35
C ILE A 53 -14.52 -2.16 5.01
N PRO A 54 -15.06 -3.34 4.69
CA PRO A 54 -14.86 -4.62 5.40
C PRO A 54 -13.44 -5.16 5.19
N ASN A 55 -12.93 -5.99 6.11
CA ASN A 55 -11.61 -6.59 5.97
C ASN A 55 -11.49 -7.49 4.71
N HIS A 56 -12.60 -8.05 4.23
CA HIS A 56 -12.65 -8.84 3.00
C HIS A 56 -14.06 -8.89 2.41
N GLY A 57 -14.14 -8.99 1.07
CA GLY A 57 -15.39 -9.12 0.33
C GLY A 57 -16.14 -7.80 0.10
N GLY A 58 -16.98 -7.77 -0.94
CA GLY A 58 -17.72 -6.58 -1.35
C GLY A 58 -17.00 -5.73 -2.39
N PHE A 59 -17.64 -4.63 -2.80
CA PHE A 59 -17.09 -3.65 -3.73
C PHE A 59 -17.63 -2.26 -3.42
N MET A 60 -16.88 -1.23 -3.77
CA MET A 60 -17.31 0.17 -3.71
C MET A 60 -17.26 0.76 -5.11
N ILE A 61 -18.31 1.49 -5.50
CA ILE A 61 -18.32 2.31 -6.71
C ILE A 61 -18.25 3.76 -6.27
N GLY A 62 -17.28 4.51 -6.80
CA GLY A 62 -17.05 5.89 -6.43
C GLY A 62 -16.40 6.70 -7.56
N SER A 63 -16.33 8.00 -7.36
CA SER A 63 -15.67 8.92 -8.28
C SER A 63 -14.22 9.12 -7.86
N VAL A 64 -13.30 8.95 -8.81
CA VAL A 64 -11.86 9.12 -8.55
C VAL A 64 -11.48 10.60 -8.63
N VAL A 65 -10.74 11.09 -7.63
CA VAL A 65 -10.19 12.44 -7.60
C VAL A 65 -8.71 12.37 -7.29
N TYR A 66 -7.88 13.02 -8.08
CA TYR A 66 -6.44 13.12 -7.81
C TYR A 66 -6.15 14.19 -6.74
N ALA A 67 -5.31 13.85 -5.77
CA ALA A 67 -4.95 14.74 -4.68
C ALA A 67 -4.20 16.00 -5.16
N GLY A 68 -3.31 15.90 -6.14
CA GLY A 68 -2.58 17.04 -6.69
C GLY A 68 -1.50 17.54 -5.73
N GLN A 69 -1.68 18.73 -5.15
CA GLN A 69 -0.77 19.19 -4.09
C GLN A 69 -0.92 18.27 -2.87
N ASP A 70 0.21 17.88 -2.28
CA ASP A 70 0.30 16.90 -1.20
C ASP A 70 -0.15 15.49 -1.61
N ALA A 71 0.07 15.11 -2.88
CA ALA A 71 -0.31 13.80 -3.42
C ALA A 71 0.36 12.59 -2.75
N TYR A 72 1.34 12.78 -1.86
CA TYR A 72 1.86 11.69 -1.01
C TYR A 72 1.00 11.44 0.24
N GLY A 73 0.13 12.40 0.57
CA GLY A 73 -0.76 12.38 1.72
C GLY A 73 -0.07 12.34 3.09
N CYS A 74 1.24 12.56 3.18
CA CYS A 74 1.97 12.57 4.45
C CYS A 74 1.46 13.63 5.42
N ASP A 75 1.03 14.78 4.89
CA ASP A 75 0.51 15.92 5.65
C ASP A 75 -1.00 16.07 5.47
N SER A 76 -1.61 16.85 6.35
CA SER A 76 -3.03 17.20 6.25
C SER A 76 -3.30 18.02 4.98
N PHE A 77 -4.36 17.65 4.27
CA PHE A 77 -4.79 18.39 3.10
C PHE A 77 -5.43 19.74 3.48
N ASN A 78 -5.02 20.80 2.78
CA ASN A 78 -5.67 22.12 2.88
C ASN A 78 -7.06 22.18 2.20
N LYS A 79 -7.53 21.06 1.64
CA LYS A 79 -8.82 20.92 0.98
C LYS A 79 -9.54 19.65 1.43
N THR A 80 -10.85 19.61 1.20
CA THR A 80 -11.71 18.47 1.54
C THR A 80 -12.10 17.70 0.28
N PHE A 81 -12.16 16.38 0.38
CA PHE A 81 -12.56 15.45 -0.67
C PHE A 81 -13.96 14.87 -0.48
N LYS A 82 -14.83 15.60 0.24
CA LYS A 82 -16.23 15.21 0.41
C LYS A 82 -16.91 15.05 -0.96
N PRO A 83 -17.81 14.06 -1.09
CA PRO A 83 -18.45 13.76 -2.36
C PRO A 83 -19.28 14.96 -2.83
N LYS A 84 -19.11 15.33 -4.10
CA LYS A 84 -19.91 16.35 -4.78
C LYS A 84 -21.16 15.77 -5.45
N SER A 85 -21.35 14.45 -5.38
CA SER A 85 -22.44 13.69 -5.99
C SER A 85 -22.89 12.56 -5.06
N SER A 86 -23.81 11.72 -5.52
CA SER A 86 -24.20 10.50 -4.79
C SER A 86 -23.09 9.46 -4.66
N TYR A 87 -22.05 9.54 -5.51
CA TYR A 87 -20.92 8.63 -5.45
C TYR A 87 -19.90 9.08 -4.40
N PRO A 88 -19.42 8.17 -3.55
CA PRO A 88 -18.32 8.45 -2.64
C PRO A 88 -17.05 8.84 -3.40
N THR A 89 -16.21 9.66 -2.79
CA THR A 89 -14.91 10.04 -3.37
C THR A 89 -13.86 8.99 -3.07
N ILE A 90 -13.23 8.47 -4.13
CA ILE A 90 -12.04 7.63 -4.06
C ILE A 90 -10.85 8.55 -4.36
N LEU A 91 -9.95 8.71 -3.40
CA LEU A 91 -8.81 9.61 -3.54
C LEU A 91 -7.64 8.86 -4.19
N LEU A 92 -7.12 9.38 -5.29
CA LEU A 92 -5.90 8.90 -5.94
C LEU A 92 -4.70 9.70 -5.44
N ILE A 93 -3.69 8.98 -4.95
CA ILE A 93 -2.45 9.51 -4.41
C ILE A 93 -1.26 8.82 -5.08
N ASP A 94 -0.10 9.46 -5.01
CA ASP A 94 1.15 8.87 -5.48
C ASP A 94 1.84 8.12 -4.35
N ARG A 95 2.45 6.97 -4.66
CA ARG A 95 3.33 6.26 -3.76
C ARG A 95 4.56 7.13 -3.50
N GLY A 96 4.90 7.30 -2.23
CA GLY A 96 6.08 8.05 -1.81
C GLY A 96 5.82 8.87 -0.55
N GLY A 97 6.89 9.49 -0.04
CA GLY A 97 6.82 10.36 1.13
C GLY A 97 7.26 9.72 2.45
N LYS A 98 7.28 10.53 3.51
CA LYS A 98 7.72 10.12 4.86
C LYS A 98 6.62 9.27 5.50
N GLN A 99 6.68 7.95 5.30
CA GLN A 99 5.79 6.92 5.89
C GLN A 99 4.32 6.92 5.42
N ASN A 100 3.97 5.90 4.63
CA ASN A 100 2.64 5.67 4.04
C ASN A 100 1.50 5.56 5.07
N TYR A 101 1.79 5.11 6.30
CA TYR A 101 0.74 4.78 7.27
C TYR A 101 0.05 6.01 7.87
N PHE A 102 0.80 7.09 8.08
CA PHE A 102 0.23 8.35 8.57
C PHE A 102 -0.68 9.03 7.54
N GLY A 103 -0.53 8.70 6.25
CA GLY A 103 -1.30 9.37 5.22
C GLY A 103 -2.77 8.98 5.15
N ILE A 104 -3.11 7.71 5.42
CA ILE A 104 -4.48 7.22 5.27
C ILE A 104 -5.43 7.89 6.26
N TRP A 105 -4.95 8.16 7.48
CA TRP A 105 -5.72 8.91 8.47
C TRP A 105 -6.04 10.34 8.01
N ASN A 106 -5.06 11.03 7.40
CA ASN A 106 -5.25 12.38 6.86
C ASN A 106 -6.24 12.38 5.68
N MET A 107 -6.20 11.34 4.84
CA MET A 107 -7.13 11.16 3.71
C MET A 107 -8.55 10.89 4.19
N GLN A 108 -8.72 10.03 5.19
CA GLN A 108 -10.03 9.81 5.81
C GLN A 108 -10.56 11.08 6.48
N GLY A 109 -9.70 11.79 7.24
CA GLY A 109 -10.06 13.05 7.90
C GLY A 109 -10.44 14.17 6.92
N SER A 110 -9.89 14.16 5.71
CA SER A 110 -10.26 15.07 4.63
C SER A 110 -11.52 14.63 3.85
N GLY A 111 -12.18 13.53 4.22
CA GLY A 111 -13.48 13.12 3.70
C GLY A 111 -13.44 12.17 2.51
N ALA A 112 -12.31 11.55 2.21
CA ALA A 112 -12.23 10.45 1.25
C ALA A 112 -12.88 9.18 1.83
N ALA A 113 -13.56 8.42 0.98
CA ALA A 113 -14.19 7.15 1.38
C ALA A 113 -13.27 5.94 1.15
N ALA A 114 -12.37 6.04 0.18
CA ALA A 114 -11.34 5.06 -0.13
C ALA A 114 -10.14 5.75 -0.76
N VAL A 115 -9.00 5.05 -0.80
CA VAL A 115 -7.73 5.56 -1.33
C VAL A 115 -7.18 4.57 -2.35
N LEU A 116 -6.75 5.08 -3.50
CA LEU A 116 -5.93 4.37 -4.47
C LEU A 116 -4.52 4.96 -4.41
N ILE A 117 -3.53 4.10 -4.21
CA ILE A 117 -2.12 4.48 -4.20
C ILE A 117 -1.52 4.03 -5.52
N ALA A 118 -1.11 4.99 -6.35
CA ALA A 118 -0.45 4.73 -7.62
C ALA A 118 1.05 4.57 -7.41
N ASP A 119 1.61 3.47 -7.90
CA ASP A 119 3.05 3.28 -7.92
C ASP A 119 3.71 4.21 -8.95
N ASP A 120 4.91 4.70 -8.64
CA ASP A 120 5.73 5.50 -9.56
C ASP A 120 6.74 4.64 -10.32
N ILE A 121 6.94 3.39 -9.90
CA ILE A 121 7.83 2.43 -10.54
C ILE A 121 7.08 1.20 -11.06
N VAL A 122 7.58 0.64 -12.17
CA VAL A 122 7.02 -0.56 -12.79
C VAL A 122 7.57 -1.79 -12.06
N GLU A 123 6.89 -2.20 -10.99
CA GLU A 123 7.21 -3.39 -10.20
C GLU A 123 5.94 -4.20 -9.85
N PRO A 124 6.07 -5.44 -9.34
CA PRO A 124 4.92 -6.20 -8.89
C PRO A 124 4.13 -5.47 -7.80
N LEU A 125 2.80 -5.59 -7.82
CA LEU A 125 1.92 -5.00 -6.80
C LEU A 125 2.33 -5.39 -5.38
N ILE A 126 2.23 -4.44 -4.44
CA ILE A 126 2.57 -4.61 -3.03
C ILE A 126 1.33 -4.35 -2.18
N THR A 127 1.06 -5.23 -1.20
CA THR A 127 0.01 -4.99 -0.20
C THR A 127 0.50 -3.97 0.81
N VAL A 128 -0.28 -2.92 1.01
CA VAL A 128 -0.07 -1.95 2.09
C VAL A 128 -0.53 -2.61 3.39
N GLN A 129 0.35 -2.58 4.39
CA GLN A 129 0.10 -3.18 5.71
C GLN A 129 0.08 -2.12 6.80
N THR A 130 -0.55 -2.45 7.93
CA THR A 130 -0.54 -1.63 9.14
C THR A 130 0.76 -1.62 9.92
#